data_AF-A0A4Q5SCE6-F1
#
_entry.id   AF-A0A4Q5SCE6-F1
#
_cell.length_a   1.000
_cell.length_b   1.000
_cell.length_c   1.000
_cell.angle_alpha   90.00
_cell.angle_beta   90.00
_cell.angle_gamma   90.00
#
_symmetry.space_group_name_H-M   'P 1'
#
loop_
_entity.id
_entity.type
_entity.pdbx_description
1 polymer ?
#
loop_
_entity_poly.entity_id
_entity_poly.type
_entity_poly.pdbx_seq_one_letter_code
_entity_poly.pdbx_strand_id
1 'polypeptide(L)' 'LDAEQAEALTGHPVGGVCPFGLATPLEVYCDVSIRDFATVFPAAGSRTASVEVAPERLAELVSRRWVDVCRLPE' A
#
# COMPACT_ATOMS: atom_id res chain seq x y z
N LEU A 1 -12.25 -10.05 -5.15
CA LEU A 1 -11.75 -9.50 -6.42
C LEU A 1 -10.86 -10.56 -7.03
N ASP A 2 -11.04 -10.86 -8.30
CA ASP A 2 -10.05 -11.62 -9.05
C ASP A 2 -8.87 -10.73 -9.47
N ALA A 3 -7.85 -11.31 -10.09
CA ALA A 3 -6.64 -10.60 -10.47
C ALA A 3 -6.89 -9.53 -11.55
N GLU A 4 -7.79 -9.80 -12.49
CA GLU A 4 -8.12 -8.89 -13.59
C GLU A 4 -8.87 -7.66 -13.06
N GLN A 5 -9.83 -7.87 -12.16
CA GLN A 5 -10.54 -6.79 -11.47
C GLN A 5 -9.59 -5.93 -10.63
N ALA A 6 -8.65 -6.55 -9.91
CA ALA A 6 -7.67 -5.82 -9.10
C ALA A 6 -6.78 -4.94 -9.98
N GLU A 7 -6.30 -5.45 -11.12
CA GLU A 7 -5.48 -4.70 -12.06
C GLU A 7 -6.28 -3.57 -12.74
N ALA A 8 -7.53 -3.82 -13.13
CA ALA A 8 -8.39 -2.81 -13.72
C ALA A 8 -8.68 -1.62 -12.76
N LEU A 9 -8.84 -1.89 -11.47
CA LEU A 9 -9.09 -0.85 -10.46
C LEU A 9 -7.83 -0.10 -10.05
N THR A 10 -6.73 -0.83 -9.84
CA THR A 10 -5.50 -0.26 -9.27
C THR A 10 -4.53 0.24 -10.34
N GLY A 11 -4.59 -0.31 -11.55
CA GLY A 11 -3.60 -0.08 -12.61
C GLY A 11 -2.32 -0.92 -12.43
N HIS A 12 -2.28 -1.81 -11.44
CA HIS A 12 -1.10 -2.59 -11.08
C HIS A 12 -1.43 -4.08 -11.01
N PRO A 13 -0.54 -4.98 -11.49
CA PRO A 13 -0.78 -6.41 -11.45
C PRO A 13 -0.71 -6.94 -10.01
N VAL A 14 -1.39 -8.06 -9.75
CA VAL A 14 -1.29 -8.77 -8.46
C VAL A 14 0.17 -9.12 -8.15
N GLY A 15 0.58 -8.83 -6.90
CA GLY A 15 1.96 -8.95 -6.44
C GLY A 15 2.82 -7.71 -6.67
N GLY A 16 2.30 -6.70 -7.37
CA GLY A 16 2.95 -5.39 -7.57
C GLY A 16 2.03 -4.21 -7.27
N VAL A 17 0.90 -4.44 -6.57
CA VAL A 17 -0.11 -3.41 -6.31
C VAL A 17 0.47 -2.27 -5.48
N CYS A 18 0.75 -1.17 -6.17
CA CYS A 18 1.32 0.03 -5.61
C CYS A 18 0.23 0.88 -4.96
N PRO A 19 0.47 1.49 -3.78
CA PRO A 19 -0.47 2.44 -3.20
C PRO A 19 -0.45 3.82 -3.89
N PHE A 20 0.44 4.04 -4.86
CA PHE A 20 0.59 5.28 -5.61
C PHE A 20 0.03 5.18 -7.02
N GLY A 21 -0.45 6.32 -7.56
CA GLY A 21 -0.81 6.45 -8.98
C GLY A 21 -1.87 5.45 -9.44
N LEU A 22 -2.87 5.19 -8.60
CA LEU A 22 -3.93 4.23 -8.89
C LEU A 22 -4.75 4.65 -10.11
N ALA A 23 -5.15 3.68 -10.94
CA ALA A 23 -5.95 3.91 -12.15
C ALA A 23 -7.34 4.50 -11.86
N THR A 24 -7.90 4.17 -10.70
CA THR A 24 -9.19 4.70 -10.22
C THR A 24 -9.01 5.34 -8.84
N PRO A 25 -9.85 6.32 -8.47
CA PRO A 25 -9.84 6.88 -7.12
C PRO A 25 -10.30 5.84 -6.11
N LEU A 26 -9.34 5.32 -5.32
CA LEU A 26 -9.57 4.36 -4.25
C LEU A 26 -9.15 4.98 -2.92
N GLU A 27 -9.93 4.72 -1.87
CA GLU A 27 -9.51 5.06 -0.52
C GLU A 27 -8.38 4.12 -0.07
N VAL A 28 -7.27 4.70 0.36
CA VAL A 28 -6.13 3.97 0.91
C VAL A 28 -6.12 4.17 2.42
N TYR A 29 -5.72 3.14 3.17
CA TYR A 29 -5.60 3.19 4.62
C TYR A 29 -4.24 2.60 5.01
N CYS A 30 -3.58 3.22 5.99
CA CYS A 30 -2.35 2.69 6.57
C CYS A 30 -2.67 2.01 7.90
N ASP A 31 -2.21 0.79 8.09
CA ASP A 31 -2.40 0.09 9.37
C ASP A 31 -1.47 0.70 10.45
N VAL A 32 -1.94 0.82 11.70
CA VAL A 32 -1.14 1.42 12.78
C VAL A 32 0.16 0.68 13.08
N SER A 33 0.23 -0.63 12.84
CA SER A 33 1.41 -1.45 13.14
C SER A 33 2.65 -1.06 12.33
N ILE A 34 2.49 -0.45 11.15
CA ILE A 34 3.64 -0.10 10.33
C ILE A 34 4.43 1.09 10.90
N ARG A 35 3.89 1.80 11.91
CA ARG A 35 4.57 2.90 12.62
C ARG A 35 5.70 2.43 13.54
N ASP A 36 5.73 1.15 13.89
CA ASP A 36 6.77 0.58 14.75
C ASP A 36 8.12 0.41 14.02
N PHE A 37 8.16 0.69 12.71
CA PHE A 37 9.34 0.57 11.87
C PHE A 37 9.88 1.96 11.46
N ALA A 38 11.20 2.09 11.39
CA ALA A 38 11.83 3.31 10.88
C ALA A 38 11.52 3.54 9.38
N THR A 39 11.51 2.47 8.59
CA THR A 39 11.15 2.47 7.17
C THR A 39 10.33 1.24 6.79
N VAL A 40 9.51 1.38 5.76
CA VAL A 40 8.66 0.34 5.18
C VAL A 40 8.87 0.26 3.67
N PHE A 41 8.46 -0.85 3.06
CA PHE A 41 8.74 -1.17 1.65
C PHE A 41 7.45 -1.52 0.87
N PRO A 42 6.51 -0.58 0.65
CA PRO A 42 5.37 -0.81 -0.25
C PRO A 42 5.82 -1.19 -1.66
N ALA A 43 4.99 -1.95 -2.37
CA ALA A 43 5.22 -2.29 -3.77
C ALA A 43 5.28 -1.03 -4.64
N ALA A 44 6.10 -1.07 -5.69
CA ALA A 44 6.39 0.06 -6.58
C ALA A 44 5.83 -0.11 -8.01
N GLY A 45 4.71 -0.83 -8.15
CA GLY A 45 4.04 -1.04 -9.44
C GLY A 45 4.55 -2.24 -10.25
N SER A 46 5.45 -3.04 -9.68
CA SER A 46 5.89 -4.31 -10.27
C SER A 46 6.17 -5.36 -9.19
N ARG A 47 6.31 -6.62 -9.61
CA ARG A 47 6.56 -7.76 -8.71
C ARG A 47 7.96 -7.79 -8.10
N THR A 48 8.87 -6.96 -8.59
CA THR A 48 10.29 -6.99 -8.26
C THR A 48 10.82 -5.64 -7.77
N ALA A 49 9.92 -4.68 -7.51
CA ALA A 49 10.29 -3.35 -7.07
C ALA A 49 9.46 -2.92 -5.86
N SER A 50 10.16 -2.32 -4.90
CA SER A 50 9.59 -1.69 -3.71
C SER A 50 10.23 -0.33 -3.48
N VAL A 51 9.53 0.56 -2.79
CA VAL A 51 10.06 1.88 -2.40
C VAL A 51 10.31 1.88 -0.90
N GLU A 52 11.53 2.19 -0.48
CA GLU A 52 11.81 2.47 0.93
C GLU A 52 11.25 3.85 1.30
N VAL A 53 10.44 3.94 2.35
CA VAL A 53 9.83 5.18 2.79
C VAL A 53 9.51 5.15 4.29
N ALA A 54 9.60 6.30 4.96
CA ALA A 54 9.13 6.44 6.33
C ALA A 54 7.60 6.28 6.41
N PRO A 55 7.03 5.61 7.43
CA PRO A 55 5.58 5.38 7.54
C PRO A 55 4.74 6.66 7.47
N GLU A 56 5.19 7.73 8.11
CA GLU A 56 4.54 9.04 8.11
C GLU A 56 4.51 9.63 6.69
N ARG A 57 5.63 9.52 5.97
CA ARG A 57 5.73 10.01 4.60
C ARG A 57 4.85 9.20 3.65
N LEU A 58 4.77 7.89 3.83
CA LEU A 58 3.85 7.04 3.08
C LEU A 58 2.41 7.50 3.29
N ALA A 59 1.98 7.63 4.55
CA ALA A 59 0.62 8.04 4.87
C ALA A 59 0.28 9.41 4.29
N GLU A 60 1.19 10.39 4.36
CA GLU A 60 1.03 11.70 3.73
C GLU A 60 0.76 11.66 2.24
N LEU A 61 1.40 10.71 1.54
CA LEU A 61 1.28 10.56 0.08
C LEU A 61 -0.02 9.87 -0.33
N VAL A 62 -0.58 8.98 0.50
CA VAL A 62 -1.66 8.08 0.07
C VAL A 62 -3.02 8.39 0.71
N SER A 63 -3.10 8.77 1.99
CA SER A 63 -4.41 9.03 2.62
C SER A 63 -4.44 9.80 3.93
N ARG A 64 -3.34 9.84 4.68
CA ARG A 64 -3.22 10.32 6.07
C ARG A 64 -4.17 9.61 7.07
N ARG A 65 -4.83 8.53 6.67
CA ARG A 65 -5.76 7.77 7.51
C ARG A 65 -5.09 6.52 8.07
N TRP A 66 -5.15 6.39 9.39
CA TRP A 66 -4.60 5.27 10.13
C TRP A 66 -5.73 4.44 10.73
N VAL A 67 -5.60 3.12 10.63
CA VAL A 67 -6.60 2.15 11.11
C VAL A 67 -5.91 0.98 11.79
N ASP A 68 -6.61 0.28 12.67
CA ASP A 68 -6.15 -0.97 13.29
C ASP A 68 -6.92 -2.13 12.66
N VAL A 69 -6.29 -2.82 11.71
CA VAL A 69 -6.93 -3.85 10.86
C VAL A 69 -6.09 -5.12 10.71
N CYS A 70 -4.80 -5.06 11.05
CA CYS A 70 -3.91 -6.22 11.00
C CYS A 70 -3.99 -7.06 12.29
N ARG A 71 -4.00 -8.38 12.14
CA ARG A 71 -3.66 -9.29 13.25
C ARG A 71 -2.17 -9.57 13.21
N LEU A 72 -1.44 -9.09 14.22
CA LEU A 72 -0.01 -9.37 14.34
C LEU A 72 0.21 -10.87 14.64
N PRO A 73 1.28 -11.47 14.08
CA PRO A 73 1.67 -12.83 14.44
C PRO A 73 2.05 -12.90 15.93
N GLU A 74 1.78 -14.05 16.54
CA GLU A 74 2.21 -14.37 17.92
C GLU A 74 3.72 -14.63 18.00
#